data_AF-A0A6H1P6D9-F1
#
_entry.id   AF-A0A6H1P6D9-F1
#
_cell.length_a   1.000
_cell.length_b   1.000
_cell.length_c   1.000
_cell.angle_alpha   90.00
_cell.angle_beta   90.00
_cell.angle_gamma   90.00
#
_symmetry.space_group_name_H-M   'P 1'
#
loop_
_entity.id
_entity.type
_entity.pdbx_description
1 polymer ?
#
loop_
_entity_poly.entity_id
_entity_poly.type
_entity_poly.pdbx_seq_one_letter_code
_entity_poly.pdbx_strand_id
1 'polypeptide(L)'
;MIKMTKEAMNKLKEMVVNGDQTPRIDAEVAGGCGMTVKFSIVFDEPRRNDFIIEMDGIQILLDRFTKRYINEETQIDYSAEHGFLVGESFASSACAIEIV
;
A
#
# COMPACT_ATOMS: atom_id res chain seq x y z
N MET A 1 -10.56 -7.25 -4.73
CA MET A 1 -9.22 -7.27 -5.34
C MET A 1 -8.58 -5.91 -5.17
N ILE A 2 -7.39 -5.84 -4.56
CA ILE A 2 -6.69 -4.57 -4.30
C ILE A 2 -6.50 -3.84 -5.63
N LYS A 3 -6.82 -2.55 -5.64
CA LYS A 3 -6.73 -1.71 -6.84
C LYS A 3 -5.58 -0.72 -6.69
N MET A 4 -4.87 -0.48 -7.78
CA MET A 4 -3.78 0.47 -7.82
C MET A 4 -4.00 1.44 -9.00
N THR A 5 -3.79 2.74 -8.78
CA THR A 5 -3.80 3.72 -9.86
C THR A 5 -2.60 3.51 -10.80
N LYS A 6 -2.65 4.12 -11.99
CA LYS A 6 -1.54 4.02 -12.95
C LYS A 6 -0.29 4.72 -12.40
N GLU A 7 -0.49 5.83 -11.72
CA GLU A 7 0.53 6.65 -11.07
C GLU A 7 1.27 5.84 -10.02
N ALA A 8 0.54 5.16 -9.12
CA ALA A 8 1.13 4.26 -8.14
C ALA A 8 1.86 3.09 -8.79
N MET A 9 1.25 2.44 -9.78
CA MET A 9 1.87 1.29 -10.45
C MET A 9 3.18 1.69 -11.16
N ASN A 10 3.19 2.83 -11.86
CA ASN A 10 4.38 3.34 -12.53
C ASN A 10 5.49 3.66 -11.52
N LYS A 11 5.14 4.33 -10.41
CA LYS A 11 6.13 4.63 -9.37
C LYS A 11 6.67 3.36 -8.72
N LEU A 12 5.80 2.38 -8.46
CA LEU A 12 6.21 1.09 -7.87
C LEU A 12 7.18 0.35 -8.80
N LYS A 13 6.89 0.29 -10.11
CA LYS A 13 7.79 -0.29 -11.13
C LYS A 13 9.15 0.40 -11.15
N GLU A 14 9.17 1.73 -11.13
CA GLU A 14 10.41 2.51 -11.09
C GLU A 14 11.26 2.14 -9.86
N MET A 15 10.62 2.06 -8.68
CA MET A 15 11.33 1.75 -7.43
C MET A 15 11.83 0.29 -7.38
N VAL A 16 11.05 -0.66 -7.89
CA VAL A 16 11.47 -2.07 -7.98
C VAL A 16 12.64 -2.25 -8.95
N VAL A 17 12.64 -1.57 -10.09
CA VAL A 17 13.75 -1.68 -11.06
C VAL A 17 15.06 -1.13 -10.47
N ASN A 18 14.97 -0.15 -9.58
CA ASN A 18 16.13 0.54 -9.02
C ASN A 18 16.62 -0.03 -7.69
N GLY A 19 15.99 -1.08 -7.14
CA GLY A 19 16.31 -1.61 -5.82
C GLY A 19 16.29 -3.13 -5.74
N ASP A 20 17.01 -3.68 -4.76
CA ASP A 20 17.07 -5.14 -4.53
C ASP A 20 15.92 -5.65 -3.64
N GLN A 21 15.11 -4.76 -3.09
CA GLN A 21 14.06 -5.07 -2.12
C GLN A 21 12.69 -5.20 -2.79
N THR A 22 11.82 -6.04 -2.21
CA THR A 22 10.49 -6.32 -2.75
C THR A 22 9.44 -5.45 -2.06
N PRO A 23 8.46 -4.86 -2.79
CA PRO A 23 7.44 -4.04 -2.17
C PRO A 23 6.53 -4.89 -1.29
N ARG A 24 6.21 -4.37 -0.10
CA ARG A 24 5.29 -4.96 0.87
C ARG A 24 4.25 -3.93 1.27
N ILE A 25 3.00 -4.36 1.41
CA ILE A 25 2.02 -3.56 2.17
C ILE A 25 2.20 -3.92 3.64
N ASP A 26 2.47 -2.90 4.45
CA ASP A 26 2.68 -3.05 5.89
C ASP A 26 1.55 -2.37 6.66
N ALA A 27 1.02 -3.06 7.66
CA ALA A 27 0.00 -2.56 8.55
C ALA A 27 0.61 -2.14 9.89
N GLU A 28 0.42 -0.89 10.27
CA GLU A 28 0.79 -0.34 11.57
C GLU A 28 -0.48 -0.05 12.38
N VAL A 29 -0.51 -0.53 13.63
CA VAL A 29 -1.56 -0.14 14.57
C VAL A 29 -1.17 1.17 15.22
N ALA A 30 -1.99 2.19 15.03
CA ALA A 30 -1.85 3.48 15.66
C ALA A 30 -3.06 3.77 16.57
N GLY A 31 -2.83 4.50 17.66
CA GLY A 31 -3.90 5.05 18.50
C GLY A 31 -3.77 4.76 20.00
N GLY A 32 -4.54 5.53 20.77
CA GLY A 32 -4.69 5.39 22.23
C GLY A 32 -6.02 4.71 22.58
N CYS A 33 -7.03 5.48 23.04
CA CYS A 33 -8.35 4.95 23.39
C CYS A 33 -9.19 4.42 22.20
N GLY A 34 -8.80 4.76 20.96
CA GLY A 34 -9.32 4.14 19.74
C GLY A 34 -8.16 3.51 18.96
N MET A 35 -8.39 2.33 18.37
CA MET A 35 -7.42 1.66 17.51
C MET A 35 -7.71 1.98 16.04
N THR A 36 -6.69 2.41 15.32
CA THR A 36 -6.71 2.59 13.86
C THR A 36 -5.60 1.74 13.26
N VAL A 37 -5.87 1.09 12.13
CA VAL A 37 -4.85 0.37 11.36
C VAL A 37 -4.52 1.20 10.13
N LYS A 38 -3.27 1.62 10.02
CA LYS A 38 -2.76 2.35 8.85
C LYS A 38 -1.97 1.41 7.97
N PHE A 39 -2.10 1.59 6.67
CA PHE A 39 -1.36 0.82 5.68
C PHE A 39 -0.35 1.71 4.96
N SER A 40 0.80 1.14 4.63
CA SER A 40 1.84 1.82 3.85
C SER A 40 2.51 0.85 2.88
N ILE A 41 3.22 1.37 1.88
CA ILE A 41 4.14 0.59 1.04
C ILE A 41 5.55 0.75 1.59
N VAL A 42 6.18 -0.37 1.92
CA VAL A 42 7.59 -0.44 2.31
C VAL A 42 8.33 -1.36 1.36
N PHE A 43 9.66 -1.22 1.28
CA PHE A 43 10.52 -2.13 0.52
C PHE A 43 11.36 -2.92 1.53
N ASP A 44 11.20 -4.25 1.50
CA ASP A 44 11.85 -5.14 2.47
C ASP A 44 12.19 -6.47 1.81
N GLU A 45 12.99 -7.27 2.51
CA GLU A 45 13.30 -8.64 2.12
C GLU A 45 12.06 -9.55 2.23
N PRO A 46 11.84 -10.47 1.28
CA PRO A 46 10.81 -11.49 1.38
C PRO A 46 10.98 -12.37 2.62
N ARG A 47 9.88 -12.63 3.34
CA ARG A 47 9.87 -13.52 4.50
C ARG A 47 9.17 -14.83 4.13
N ARG A 48 9.60 -15.94 4.76
CA ARG A 48 9.12 -17.31 4.45
C ARG A 48 7.58 -17.49 4.48
N ASN A 49 6.87 -16.64 5.23
CA ASN A 49 5.43 -16.75 5.44
C ASN A 49 4.64 -15.57 4.86
N ASP A 50 5.25 -14.79 3.97
CA ASP A 50 4.54 -13.73 3.28
C ASP A 50 3.53 -14.33 2.30
N PHE A 51 2.37 -13.70 2.23
CA PHE A 51 1.45 -13.87 1.11
C PHE A 51 1.91 -12.99 -0.04
N ILE A 52 1.78 -13.50 -1.26
CA ILE A 52 2.17 -12.79 -2.47
C ILE A 52 0.91 -12.41 -3.24
N ILE A 53 0.81 -11.13 -3.58
CA ILE A 53 -0.17 -10.62 -4.54
C ILE A 53 0.60 -10.27 -5.82
N GLU A 54 0.13 -10.76 -6.95
CA GLU A 54 0.68 -10.39 -8.26
C GLU A 54 -0.17 -9.28 -8.88
N MET A 55 0.47 -8.18 -9.27
CA MET A 55 -0.18 -7.02 -9.89
C MET A 55 0.71 -6.50 -11.03
N ASP A 56 0.23 -6.57 -12.26
CA ASP A 56 0.94 -6.14 -13.47
C ASP A 56 2.40 -6.65 -13.56
N GLY A 57 2.60 -7.93 -13.19
CA GLY A 57 3.91 -8.59 -13.19
C GLY A 57 4.83 -8.22 -12.02
N ILE A 58 4.35 -7.44 -11.04
CA ILE A 58 5.06 -7.17 -9.79
C ILE A 58 4.48 -8.02 -8.68
N GLN A 59 5.37 -8.59 -7.86
CA GLN A 59 5.02 -9.26 -6.62
C GLN A 59 4.98 -8.23 -5.49
N ILE A 60 3.85 -8.15 -4.81
CA ILE A 60 3.66 -7.35 -3.60
C ILE A 60 3.45 -8.32 -2.43
N LEU A 61 4.26 -8.15 -1.39
CA LEU A 61 4.23 -8.99 -0.20
C LEU A 61 3.21 -8.49 0.81
N LEU A 62 2.64 -9.43 1.58
CA LEU A 62 1.84 -9.16 2.77
C LEU A 62 2.26 -10.12 3.87
N ASP A 63 2.54 -9.60 5.06
CA ASP A 63 2.70 -10.48 6.21
C ASP A 63 1.33 -10.96 6.73
N ARG A 64 1.33 -11.89 7.69
CA ARG A 64 0.08 -12.44 8.25
C ARG A 64 -0.75 -11.39 8.98
N PHE A 65 -0.10 -10.41 9.60
CA PHE A 65 -0.78 -9.36 10.35
C PHE A 65 -1.54 -8.45 9.39
N THR A 66 -0.87 -7.91 8.39
CA THR A 66 -1.45 -7.07 7.33
C THR A 66 -2.56 -7.80 6.61
N LYS A 67 -2.36 -9.07 6.23
CA LYS A 67 -3.39 -9.86 5.53
C LYS A 67 -4.70 -9.99 6.33
N ARG A 68 -4.65 -9.92 7.66
CA ARG A 68 -5.84 -9.97 8.52
C ARG A 68 -6.68 -8.69 8.47
N TYR A 69 -6.05 -7.54 8.27
CA TYR A 69 -6.71 -6.23 8.33
C TYR A 69 -6.98 -5.64 6.94
N ILE A 70 -6.18 -5.98 5.94
CA ILE A 70 -6.31 -5.41 4.61
C ILE A 70 -7.58 -5.93 3.93
N ASN A 71 -8.44 -5.00 3.50
CA ASN A 71 -9.62 -5.33 2.70
C ASN A 71 -9.19 -5.59 1.25
N GLU A 72 -9.82 -6.57 0.61
CA GLU A 72 -9.69 -6.76 -0.83
C GLU A 72 -10.13 -5.55 -1.65
N GLU A 73 -10.90 -4.60 -1.13
CA GLU A 73 -11.28 -3.37 -1.84
C GLU A 73 -10.30 -2.20 -1.62
N THR A 74 -9.17 -2.45 -0.93
CA THR A 74 -8.14 -1.44 -0.67
C THR A 74 -7.66 -0.82 -1.98
N GLN A 75 -7.61 0.52 -2.00
CA GLN A 75 -7.08 1.29 -3.11
C GLN A 75 -5.70 1.85 -2.75
N ILE A 76 -4.81 1.84 -3.73
CA ILE A 76 -3.45 2.34 -3.63
C ILE A 76 -3.25 3.41 -4.70
N ASP A 77 -2.80 4.57 -4.27
CA ASP A 77 -2.42 5.69 -5.15
C ASP A 77 -1.04 6.24 -4.78
N TYR A 78 -0.52 7.12 -5.62
CA TYR A 78 0.73 7.80 -5.40
C TYR A 78 0.62 9.27 -5.79
N SER A 79 1.09 10.15 -4.91
CA SER A 79 1.33 11.55 -5.23
C SER A 79 2.78 11.91 -4.90
N ALA A 80 3.33 12.89 -5.62
CA ALA A 80 4.68 13.38 -5.32
C ALA A 80 4.76 14.05 -3.93
N GLU A 81 3.64 14.60 -3.43
CA GLU A 81 3.58 15.28 -2.13
C GLU A 81 3.50 14.31 -0.95
N HIS A 82 2.67 13.26 -1.07
CA HIS A 82 2.37 12.36 0.06
C HIS A 82 2.94 10.95 -0.09
N GLY A 83 3.57 10.64 -1.22
CA GLY A 83 4.04 9.29 -1.53
C GLY A 83 2.88 8.33 -1.79
N PHE A 84 3.06 7.06 -1.42
CA PHE A 84 2.01 6.04 -1.55
C PHE A 84 0.91 6.25 -0.52
N LEU A 85 -0.33 6.28 -1.00
CA LEU A 85 -1.56 6.39 -0.21
C LEU A 85 -2.28 5.05 -0.28
N VAL A 86 -2.56 4.42 0.86
CA VAL A 86 -3.16 3.08 0.93
C VAL A 86 -4.41 3.12 1.80
N GLY A 87 -5.53 2.60 1.28
CA GLY A 87 -6.77 2.41 2.04
C GLY A 87 -7.40 3.72 2.54
N GLU A 88 -7.58 3.86 3.85
CA GLU A 88 -8.20 5.06 4.43
C GLU A 88 -7.40 6.35 4.13
N SER A 89 -6.07 6.27 4.03
CA SER A 89 -5.24 7.40 3.62
C SER A 89 -5.58 7.87 2.20
N PHE A 90 -5.94 6.93 1.31
CA PHE A 90 -6.44 7.26 -0.04
C PHE A 90 -7.85 7.88 0.01
N ALA A 91 -8.75 7.32 0.82
CA ALA A 91 -10.10 7.88 0.96
C ALA A 91 -10.09 9.31 1.52
N SER A 92 -9.21 9.58 2.50
CA SER A 92 -9.05 10.91 3.09
C SER A 92 -8.44 11.92 2.11
N SER A 93 -7.52 11.52 1.23
CA SER A 93 -6.97 12.41 0.20
C SER A 93 -7.98 12.69 -0.91
N ALA A 94 -8.83 11.71 -1.24
CA ALA A 94 -9.88 11.87 -2.25
C ALA A 94 -10.99 12.86 -1.83
N CYS A 95 -11.18 13.09 -0.53
CA CYS A 95 -12.13 14.09 -0.01
C CYS A 95 -11.55 15.50 0.12
N ALA A 96 -10.29 15.76 -0.26
CA ALA A 96 -9.69 17.10 -0.20
C ALA A 96 -9.93 17.94 -1.47
N ILE A 97 -10.66 17.43 -2.47
CA ILE A 97 -11.04 18.17 -3.68
C ILE A 97 -12.56 18.18 -3.81
N GLU A 98 -13.20 19.09 -3.09
CA GLU A 98 -14.42 19.71 -3.60
C GLU A 98 -13.99 21.00 -4.32
N ILE A 99 -13.87 20.94 -5.65
CA ILE A 99 -13.94 22.16 -6.46
C ILE A 99 -15.43 22.43 -6.68
N VAL A 100 -15.95 23.42 -5.94
CA VAL A 100 -17.14 24.18 -6.33
C VAL A 100 -16.85 25.65 -6.15
#